data_AF-A0A3D2ZCF4-F1
#
_entry.id   AF-A0A3D2ZCF4-F1
#
_cell.length_a   1.000
_cell.length_b   1.000
_cell.length_c   1.000
_cell.angle_alpha   90.00
_cell.angle_beta   90.00
_cell.angle_gamma   90.00
#
_symmetry.space_group_name_H-M   'P 1'
#
loop_
_entity.id
_entity.type
_entity.pdbx_description
1 polymer ?
#
loop_
_entity_poly.entity_id
_entity_poly.type
_entity_poly.pdbx_seq_one_letter_code
_entity_poly.pdbx_strand_id
1 'polypeptide(L)'
;MRNTTISTLFLLFFLFAAVHIAAQEPDPVIRPVVVVDAPTGVVAEGELDWTAGTVSVTGEGFVDDDVTHPVRRRLLGFRAAKIDAYRKLLEIVGGVQIDARTTVSMAMVASESIRAQVEGLVTGARVVPGSQIEEDGYFRLGLSLDLRGDLSAAVLPGSTAAGPAIPQDLPYADSVVVFVPPKPYTGLVIDARGTSLNPSLSPRIIDDSGRVIYTAGYVDRGYAVRTGVVAYERDLQQAVVSDRIGGQTARPFLVQAIDISGLYNSDAVVTRDMGTRILMAGMEADFLTECRVVFVVGPKPAPPPPIAVFSEATTGDSTLGDSMLGEAQPTGDFLDSILEARALADTLPAEAPEETAAEIVE
;
A
#
# COMPACT_ATOMS: atom_id res chain seq x y z
N MET A 1 40.49 -60.40 62.52
CA MET A 1 40.93 -60.58 61.11
C MET A 1 40.05 -59.65 60.28
N ARG A 2 40.47 -58.67 59.47
CA ARG A 2 41.69 -58.31 58.71
C ARG A 2 41.85 -56.78 58.83
N ASN A 3 43.02 -56.23 59.18
CA ASN A 3 44.17 -55.86 58.33
C ASN A 3 43.87 -54.96 57.11
N THR A 4 44.24 -53.68 57.25
CA THR A 4 45.08 -52.83 56.37
C THR A 4 45.24 -53.22 54.89
N THR A 5 45.05 -52.24 53.98
CA THR A 5 46.15 -51.57 53.24
C THR A 5 45.64 -50.43 52.33
N ILE A 6 46.42 -49.35 52.30
CA ILE A 6 46.38 -48.20 51.38
C ILE A 6 46.96 -48.66 50.03
N SER A 7 46.33 -48.30 48.91
CA SER A 7 46.96 -48.36 47.59
C SER A 7 46.55 -47.17 46.73
N THR A 8 47.52 -46.30 46.52
CA THR A 8 47.64 -45.28 45.49
C THR A 8 47.38 -45.83 44.09
N LEU A 9 46.47 -45.21 43.34
CA LEU A 9 46.40 -45.38 41.88
C LEU A 9 46.31 -44.01 41.20
N PHE A 10 47.39 -43.70 40.49
CA PHE A 10 47.52 -42.64 39.50
C PHE A 10 46.50 -42.87 38.38
N LEU A 11 45.63 -41.91 38.09
CA LEU A 11 44.91 -41.87 36.82
C LEU A 11 45.07 -40.50 36.17
N LEU A 12 45.79 -40.53 35.07
CA LEU A 12 46.05 -39.46 34.12
C LEU A 12 44.76 -39.18 33.36
N PHE A 13 44.20 -37.97 33.42
CA PHE A 13 43.16 -37.55 32.48
C PHE A 13 43.31 -36.08 32.07
N PHE A 14 43.60 -35.96 30.77
CA PHE A 14 43.53 -34.84 29.83
C PHE A 14 43.19 -33.42 30.33
N LEU A 15 44.16 -32.56 30.05
CA LEU A 15 44.09 -31.14 29.73
C LEU A 15 42.80 -30.74 28.98
N PHE A 16 42.00 -29.85 29.56
CA PHE A 16 41.14 -28.93 28.80
C PHE A 16 41.32 -27.53 29.38
N ALA A 17 42.13 -26.72 28.70
CA ALA A 17 42.17 -25.29 28.93
C ALA A 17 40.82 -24.71 28.50
N ALA A 18 39.97 -24.35 29.47
CA ALA A 18 38.76 -23.60 29.20
C ALA A 18 39.16 -22.17 28.83
N VAL A 19 39.31 -21.92 27.52
CA VAL A 19 39.36 -20.55 26.98
C VAL A 19 38.00 -19.93 27.27
N HIS A 20 37.94 -19.06 28.28
CA HIS A 20 36.79 -18.16 28.47
C HIS A 20 36.84 -17.12 27.36
N ILE A 21 36.20 -17.41 26.23
CA ILE A 21 35.76 -16.37 25.30
C ILE A 21 34.58 -15.71 26.01
N ALA A 22 34.80 -14.51 26.53
CA ALA A 22 33.72 -13.61 26.89
C ALA A 22 32.90 -13.37 25.61
N ALA A 23 31.69 -13.92 25.57
CA ALA A 23 30.74 -13.61 24.52
C ALA A 23 30.35 -12.15 24.71
N GLN A 24 30.85 -11.30 23.82
CA GLN A 24 30.41 -9.93 23.65
C GLN A 24 28.89 -9.95 23.41
N GLU A 25 28.11 -9.34 24.31
CA GLU A 25 26.68 -9.11 24.04
C GLU A 25 26.58 -8.30 22.74
N PRO A 26 25.82 -8.76 21.73
CA PRO A 26 25.64 -7.97 20.53
C PRO A 26 24.85 -6.71 20.90
N ASP A 27 25.41 -5.55 20.53
CA ASP A 27 24.75 -4.23 20.55
C ASP A 27 23.29 -4.32 20.09
N PRO A 28 22.38 -3.47 20.60
CA PRO A 28 21.00 -3.43 20.13
C PRO A 28 21.00 -3.06 18.65
N VAL A 29 20.90 -4.07 17.81
CA VAL A 29 20.60 -3.93 16.39
C VAL A 29 19.27 -3.19 16.34
N ILE A 30 19.33 -1.90 16.00
CA ILE A 30 18.20 -1.18 15.45
C ILE A 30 17.72 -2.06 14.31
N ARG A 31 16.62 -2.81 14.52
CA ARG A 31 16.01 -3.57 13.45
C ARG A 31 15.38 -2.52 12.54
N PRO A 32 15.87 -2.34 11.30
CA PRO A 32 15.06 -1.63 10.34
C PRO A 32 13.81 -2.50 10.16
N VAL A 33 12.63 -1.95 10.44
CA VAL A 33 11.38 -2.59 10.04
C VAL A 33 11.39 -2.61 8.53
N VAL A 34 11.72 -3.77 7.96
CA VAL A 34 11.90 -3.96 6.51
C VAL A 34 10.83 -4.95 6.02
N VAL A 35 9.86 -4.36 5.30
CA VAL A 35 9.29 -4.76 3.97
C VAL A 35 8.47 -6.08 3.99
N VAL A 36 7.34 -6.27 3.28
CA VAL A 36 7.21 -6.41 1.81
C VAL A 36 5.77 -6.31 1.28
N ASP A 37 5.63 -5.72 0.08
CA ASP A 37 4.89 -6.21 -1.11
C ASP A 37 3.49 -5.69 -1.50
N ALA A 38 2.86 -4.73 -0.78
CA ALA A 38 1.51 -4.32 -1.17
C ALA A 38 0.91 -3.09 -0.48
N PRO A 39 -0.24 -2.57 -0.98
CA PRO A 39 -1.04 -1.58 -0.27
C PRO A 39 -1.76 -2.18 0.95
N THR A 40 -1.61 -3.46 1.26
CA THR A 40 -2.03 -4.03 2.54
C THR A 40 -0.89 -4.86 3.11
N GLY A 41 -0.61 -4.67 4.40
CA GLY A 41 0.53 -5.31 5.05
C GLY A 41 0.25 -5.64 6.52
N VAL A 42 0.76 -6.78 6.97
CA VAL A 42 0.83 -7.13 8.39
C VAL A 42 2.00 -6.37 8.98
N VAL A 43 1.70 -5.46 9.91
CA VAL A 43 2.70 -4.81 10.77
C VAL A 43 2.82 -5.67 12.02
N ALA A 44 3.97 -5.64 12.70
CA ALA A 44 4.34 -6.60 13.75
C ALA A 44 3.28 -6.83 14.86
N GLU A 45 2.25 -5.99 15.00
CA GLU A 45 1.20 -6.07 16.01
C GLU A 45 -0.20 -5.63 15.50
N GLY A 46 -0.41 -5.60 14.17
CA GLY A 46 -1.68 -5.18 13.56
C GLY A 46 -1.69 -5.23 12.03
N GLU A 47 -2.78 -4.75 11.44
CA GLU A 47 -2.98 -4.72 9.99
C GLU A 47 -3.14 -3.27 9.52
N LEU A 48 -2.35 -2.89 8.52
CA LEU A 48 -2.45 -1.61 7.82
C LEU A 48 -2.93 -1.88 6.39
N ASP A 49 -4.14 -1.44 6.08
CA ASP A 49 -4.76 -1.56 4.77
C ASP A 49 -4.88 -0.17 4.14
N TRP A 50 -4.01 0.14 3.18
CA TRP A 50 -4.03 1.40 2.42
C TRP A 50 -5.14 1.48 1.39
N THR A 51 -5.64 0.34 0.91
CA THR A 51 -6.78 0.29 -0.02
C THR A 51 -8.05 0.70 0.73
N ALA A 52 -8.36 0.02 1.84
CA ALA A 52 -9.43 0.39 2.75
C ALA A 52 -9.14 1.72 3.47
N GLY A 53 -7.88 2.10 3.64
CA GLY A 53 -7.44 3.30 4.35
C GLY A 53 -7.60 3.17 5.86
N THR A 54 -7.39 1.98 6.41
CA THR A 54 -7.62 1.68 7.83
C THR A 54 -6.41 1.01 8.47
N VAL A 55 -6.24 1.27 9.76
CA VAL A 55 -5.36 0.50 10.64
C VAL A 55 -6.25 -0.27 11.61
N SER A 56 -5.92 -1.54 11.84
CA SER A 56 -6.54 -2.33 12.89
C SER A 56 -5.49 -3.04 13.75
N VAL A 57 -5.77 -3.16 15.04
CA VAL A 57 -4.91 -3.85 16.01
C VAL A 57 -5.75 -4.67 16.96
N THR A 58 -5.12 -5.67 17.57
CA THR A 58 -5.73 -6.49 18.61
C THR A 58 -4.93 -6.36 19.90
N GLY A 59 -5.58 -5.86 20.94
CA GLY A 59 -5.01 -5.79 22.28
C GLY A 59 -5.44 -6.94 23.16
N GLU A 60 -4.59 -7.23 24.14
CA GLU A 60 -4.69 -8.40 25.02
C GLU A 60 -4.65 -7.99 26.49
N GLY A 61 -5.47 -8.65 27.29
CA GLY A 61 -5.63 -8.37 28.71
C GLY A 61 -5.73 -9.65 29.51
N PHE A 62 -5.13 -9.66 30.69
CA PHE A 62 -5.16 -10.78 31.61
C PHE A 62 -5.66 -10.30 32.96
N VAL A 63 -6.43 -11.13 33.65
CA VAL A 63 -6.92 -10.87 35.00
C VAL A 63 -6.60 -12.06 35.87
N ASP A 64 -6.03 -11.79 37.04
CA ASP A 64 -5.71 -12.80 38.03
C ASP A 64 -6.96 -13.56 38.52
N ASP A 65 -6.77 -14.83 38.86
CA ASP A 65 -7.85 -15.75 39.27
C ASP A 65 -8.54 -15.33 40.58
N ASP A 66 -7.86 -14.52 41.41
CA ASP A 66 -8.37 -14.02 42.68
C ASP A 66 -9.54 -13.03 42.51
N VAL A 67 -9.66 -12.41 41.34
CA VAL A 67 -10.82 -11.58 40.97
C VAL A 67 -11.99 -12.50 40.61
N THR A 68 -12.75 -12.93 41.61
CA THR A 68 -13.86 -13.88 41.44
C THR A 68 -15.17 -13.26 40.95
N HIS A 69 -15.39 -11.96 41.20
CA HIS A 69 -16.64 -11.30 40.80
C HIS A 69 -16.69 -11.11 39.27
N PRO A 70 -17.65 -11.72 38.55
CA PRO A 70 -17.61 -11.85 37.09
C PRO A 70 -17.61 -10.49 36.38
N VAL A 71 -18.45 -9.55 36.82
CA VAL A 71 -18.51 -8.19 36.25
C VAL A 71 -17.19 -7.43 36.46
N ARG A 72 -16.53 -7.62 37.61
CA ARG A 72 -15.28 -6.93 37.94
C ARG A 72 -14.15 -7.50 37.09
N ARG A 73 -14.09 -8.82 36.96
CA ARG A 73 -13.14 -9.53 36.09
C ARG A 73 -13.26 -9.04 34.65
N ARG A 74 -14.49 -9.06 34.10
CA ARG A 74 -14.76 -8.60 32.75
C ARG A 74 -14.34 -7.15 32.51
N LEU A 75 -14.66 -6.24 33.45
CA LEU A 75 -14.29 -4.83 33.34
C LEU A 75 -12.77 -4.62 33.35
N LEU A 76 -12.06 -5.31 34.25
CA LEU A 76 -10.60 -5.22 34.34
C LEU A 76 -9.92 -5.81 33.11
N GLY A 77 -10.39 -6.96 32.64
CA GLY A 77 -9.83 -7.66 31.49
C GLY A 77 -9.92 -6.84 30.21
N PHE A 78 -11.12 -6.35 29.86
CA PHE A 78 -11.27 -5.49 28.69
C PHE A 78 -10.58 -4.13 28.85
N ARG A 79 -10.41 -3.60 30.07
CA ARG A 79 -9.60 -2.40 30.29
C ARG A 79 -8.12 -2.65 30.00
N ALA A 80 -7.58 -3.78 30.43
CA ALA A 80 -6.20 -4.18 30.13
C ALA A 80 -6.01 -4.37 28.62
N ALA A 81 -6.90 -5.15 27.98
CA ALA A 81 -6.88 -5.37 26.53
C ALA A 81 -6.97 -4.06 25.73
N LYS A 82 -7.80 -3.12 26.18
CA LYS A 82 -7.95 -1.82 25.54
C LYS A 82 -6.69 -0.94 25.67
N ILE A 83 -6.03 -0.94 26.82
CA ILE A 83 -4.77 -0.20 27.02
C ILE A 83 -3.67 -0.78 26.13
N ASP A 84 -3.59 -2.11 26.04
CA ASP A 84 -2.65 -2.79 25.15
C ASP A 84 -2.92 -2.44 23.67
N ALA A 85 -4.18 -2.51 23.24
CA ALA A 85 -4.58 -2.12 21.89
C ALA A 85 -4.22 -0.66 21.57
N TYR A 86 -4.41 0.27 22.50
CA TYR A 86 -4.03 1.67 22.28
C TYR A 86 -2.53 1.86 22.06
N ARG A 87 -1.68 1.12 22.78
CA ARG A 87 -0.23 1.17 22.59
C ARG A 87 0.15 0.69 21.20
N LYS A 88 -0.36 -0.48 20.80
CA LYS A 88 -0.14 -1.09 19.48
C LYS A 88 -0.60 -0.15 18.36
N LEU A 89 -1.79 0.44 18.52
CA LEU A 89 -2.35 1.35 17.53
C LEU A 89 -1.50 2.62 17.39
N LEU A 90 -1.05 3.21 18.50
CA LEU A 90 -0.20 4.41 18.47
C LEU A 90 1.14 4.13 17.78
N GLU A 91 1.73 2.95 17.99
CA GLU A 91 2.96 2.54 17.34
C GLU A 91 2.80 2.45 15.82
N ILE A 92 1.77 1.73 15.35
CA ILE A 92 1.51 1.60 13.92
C ILE A 92 1.17 2.95 13.30
N VAL A 93 0.27 3.73 13.92
CA VAL A 93 -0.11 5.08 13.44
C VAL A 93 1.10 5.99 13.41
N GLY A 94 1.99 5.93 14.41
CA GLY A 94 3.25 6.70 14.42
C GLY A 94 4.20 6.34 13.28
N GLY A 95 4.18 5.08 12.83
CA GLY A 95 4.95 4.59 11.67
C GLY A 95 4.36 4.96 10.31
N VAL A 96 3.10 5.39 10.25
CA VAL A 96 2.45 5.80 8.99
C VAL A 96 3.23 6.96 8.37
N GLN A 97 3.55 6.82 7.08
CA GLN A 97 4.24 7.85 6.32
C GLN A 97 3.25 8.93 5.89
N ILE A 98 3.58 10.18 6.19
CA ILE A 98 2.84 11.33 5.68
C ILE A 98 3.28 11.62 4.25
N ASP A 99 4.59 11.70 4.02
CA ASP A 99 5.18 11.96 2.71
C ASP A 99 6.55 11.26 2.58
N ALA A 100 7.26 11.57 1.49
CA ALA A 100 8.57 11.02 1.15
C ALA A 100 9.67 11.16 2.22
N ARG A 101 9.46 11.96 3.27
CA ARG A 101 10.48 12.28 4.29
C ARG A 101 9.96 12.31 5.72
N THR A 102 8.64 12.26 5.91
CA THR A 102 8.01 12.52 7.21
C THR A 102 7.05 11.39 7.57
N THR A 103 7.14 10.90 8.80
CA THR A 103 6.14 10.00 9.42
C THR A 103 5.25 10.76 10.41
N VAL A 104 4.14 10.15 10.83
CA VAL A 104 3.28 10.72 11.87
C VAL A 104 4.04 10.96 13.17
N SER A 105 4.89 10.01 13.59
CA SER A 105 5.72 10.19 14.80
C SER A 105 6.64 11.40 14.71
N MET A 106 7.28 11.63 13.56
CA MET A 106 8.10 12.84 13.34
C MET A 106 7.25 14.12 13.43
N ALA A 107 6.04 14.11 12.86
CA ALA A 107 5.14 15.26 12.93
C ALA A 107 4.63 15.52 14.37
N MET A 108 4.38 14.48 15.15
CA MET A 108 4.01 14.59 16.57
C MET A 108 5.14 15.19 17.42
N VAL A 109 6.40 14.86 17.12
CA VAL A 109 7.56 15.48 17.78
C VAL A 109 7.66 16.97 17.43
N ALA A 110 7.36 17.33 16.18
CA ALA A 110 7.45 18.71 15.70
C ALA A 110 6.29 19.61 16.20
N SER A 111 5.13 19.05 16.57
CA SER A 111 3.94 19.82 16.94
C SER A 111 3.12 19.16 18.03
N GLU A 112 3.00 19.84 19.18
CA GLU A 112 2.13 19.44 20.30
C GLU A 112 0.67 19.28 19.87
N SER A 113 0.18 20.18 19.00
CA SER A 113 -1.19 20.12 18.51
C SER A 113 -1.44 18.84 17.69
N ILE A 114 -0.47 18.44 16.87
CA ILE A 114 -0.57 17.19 16.10
C ILE A 114 -0.52 16.00 17.05
N ARG A 115 0.41 15.99 18.01
CA ARG A 115 0.48 14.94 19.05
C ARG A 115 -0.84 14.76 19.78
N ALA A 116 -1.40 15.83 20.33
CA ALA A 116 -2.64 15.77 21.09
C ALA A 116 -3.83 15.29 20.23
N GLN A 117 -3.90 15.71 18.96
CA GLN A 117 -4.92 15.24 18.03
C GLN A 117 -4.76 13.74 17.72
N VAL A 118 -3.55 13.29 17.37
CA VAL A 118 -3.29 11.88 17.07
C VAL A 118 -3.56 10.98 18.27
N GLU A 119 -3.09 11.34 19.47
CA GLU A 119 -3.36 10.59 20.70
C GLU A 119 -4.86 10.55 21.03
N GLY A 120 -5.57 11.66 20.81
CA GLY A 120 -7.02 11.74 20.93
C GLY A 120 -7.74 10.79 19.98
N LEU A 121 -7.29 10.71 18.73
CA LEU A 121 -7.85 9.80 17.71
C LEU A 121 -7.59 8.33 18.04
N VAL A 122 -6.38 7.99 18.49
CA VAL A 122 -6.05 6.63 18.95
C VAL A 122 -6.95 6.24 20.13
N THR A 123 -7.14 7.16 21.08
CA THR A 123 -8.04 6.93 22.23
C THR A 123 -9.51 6.80 21.78
N GLY A 124 -9.90 7.53 20.74
CA GLY A 124 -11.23 7.48 20.12
C GLY A 124 -11.43 6.34 19.11
N ALA A 125 -10.45 5.45 18.92
CA ALA A 125 -10.53 4.38 17.92
C ALA A 125 -11.74 3.48 18.12
N ARG A 126 -12.33 3.02 17.02
CA ARG A 126 -13.55 2.22 17.03
C ARG A 126 -13.24 0.79 17.41
N VAL A 127 -14.08 0.20 18.26
CA VAL A 127 -14.01 -1.24 18.53
C VAL A 127 -14.44 -2.00 17.28
N VAL A 128 -13.64 -2.97 16.86
CA VAL A 128 -13.99 -3.86 15.76
C VAL A 128 -15.17 -4.74 16.21
N PRO A 129 -16.31 -4.73 15.51
CA PRO A 129 -17.46 -5.54 15.90
C PRO A 129 -17.11 -7.02 16.01
N GLY A 130 -17.57 -7.69 17.06
CA GLY A 130 -17.31 -9.12 17.28
C GLY A 130 -15.89 -9.47 17.74
N SER A 131 -14.98 -8.50 17.89
CA SER A 131 -13.59 -8.76 18.30
C SER A 131 -13.40 -9.08 19.79
N GLN A 132 -14.45 -8.90 20.61
CA GLN A 132 -14.38 -9.14 22.04
C GLN A 132 -14.42 -10.62 22.36
N ILE A 133 -13.31 -11.15 22.88
CA ILE A 133 -13.21 -12.53 23.36
C ILE A 133 -12.87 -12.51 24.85
N GLU A 134 -13.53 -13.39 25.61
CA GLU A 134 -13.28 -13.65 27.03
C GLU A 134 -13.17 -15.16 27.20
N GLU A 135 -12.00 -15.64 27.60
CA GLU A 135 -11.70 -17.06 27.78
C GLU A 135 -10.77 -17.22 28.99
N ASP A 136 -11.24 -17.87 30.06
CA ASP A 136 -10.41 -18.23 31.22
C ASP A 136 -9.50 -17.12 31.79
N GLY A 137 -10.01 -15.89 31.90
CA GLY A 137 -9.25 -14.74 32.42
C GLY A 137 -8.37 -14.02 31.38
N TYR A 138 -8.32 -14.52 30.15
CA TYR A 138 -7.79 -13.85 28.97
C TYR A 138 -8.88 -13.06 28.24
N PHE A 139 -8.53 -11.85 27.84
CA PHE A 139 -9.42 -10.89 27.19
C PHE A 139 -8.76 -10.33 25.94
N ARG A 140 -9.51 -10.25 24.86
CA ARG A 140 -9.04 -9.70 23.58
C ARG A 140 -10.01 -8.64 23.07
N LEU A 141 -9.48 -7.57 22.49
CA LEU A 141 -10.26 -6.48 21.91
C LEU A 141 -9.58 -5.95 20.64
N GLY A 142 -10.32 -5.89 19.54
CA GLY A 142 -9.88 -5.23 18.31
C GLY A 142 -10.22 -3.74 18.32
N LEU A 143 -9.27 -2.90 17.92
CA LEU A 143 -9.48 -1.48 17.63
C LEU A 143 -9.16 -1.19 16.17
N SER A 144 -9.85 -0.22 15.59
CA SER A 144 -9.60 0.27 14.23
C SER A 144 -9.69 1.79 14.15
N LEU A 145 -8.80 2.36 13.33
CA LEU A 145 -8.71 3.78 13.04
C LEU A 145 -8.69 4.00 11.52
N ASP A 146 -9.41 5.02 11.06
CA ASP A 146 -9.44 5.45 9.66
C ASP A 146 -8.30 6.45 9.43
N LEU A 147 -7.52 6.24 8.37
CA LEU A 147 -6.44 7.14 7.98
C LEU A 147 -6.97 8.41 7.30
N ARG A 148 -8.18 8.36 6.76
CA ARG A 148 -8.92 9.48 6.17
C ARG A 148 -9.74 10.18 7.25
N GLY A 149 -10.18 11.40 6.97
CA GLY A 149 -10.86 12.25 7.92
C GLY A 149 -9.88 12.86 8.92
N ASP A 150 -10.11 12.67 10.21
CA ASP A 150 -9.45 13.44 11.27
C ASP A 150 -7.93 13.26 11.31
N LEU A 151 -7.41 12.06 11.05
CA LEU A 151 -5.95 11.84 11.01
C LEU A 151 -5.33 12.65 9.87
N SER A 152 -5.88 12.50 8.66
CA SER A 152 -5.48 13.30 7.49
C SER A 152 -5.62 14.80 7.75
N ALA A 153 -6.69 15.25 8.42
CA ALA A 153 -6.87 16.67 8.76
C ALA A 153 -5.76 17.22 9.67
N ALA A 154 -5.29 16.40 10.61
CA ALA A 154 -4.23 16.74 11.55
C ALA A 154 -2.85 16.81 10.89
N VAL A 155 -2.54 15.88 9.98
CA VAL A 155 -1.16 15.68 9.49
C VAL A 155 -0.90 16.20 8.08
N LEU A 156 -1.93 16.40 7.25
CA LEU A 156 -1.72 16.87 5.87
C LEU A 156 -1.27 18.34 5.85
N PRO A 157 -0.27 18.68 5.00
CA PRO A 157 0.22 20.04 4.86
C PRO A 157 -0.89 20.97 4.37
N GLY A 158 -0.79 22.27 4.70
CA GLY A 158 -1.72 23.29 4.20
C GLY A 158 -1.71 23.39 2.67
N SER A 159 -2.79 23.90 2.10
CA SER A 159 -2.83 24.24 0.67
C SER A 159 -1.91 25.42 0.37
N THR A 160 -1.15 25.35 -0.71
CA THR A 160 -0.29 26.43 -1.18
C THR A 160 -1.04 27.28 -2.20
N ALA A 161 -0.98 28.61 -2.07
CA ALA A 161 -1.65 29.53 -2.99
C ALA A 161 -1.08 29.49 -4.43
N ALA A 162 0.16 29.03 -4.61
CA ALA A 162 0.75 28.78 -5.91
C ALA A 162 0.42 27.34 -6.34
N GLY A 163 -0.39 27.20 -7.40
CA GLY A 163 -0.65 25.92 -8.05
C GLY A 163 0.54 25.45 -8.91
N PRO A 164 0.44 24.24 -9.50
CA PRO A 164 1.48 23.72 -10.37
C PRO A 164 1.65 24.61 -11.60
N ALA A 165 2.90 24.97 -11.91
CA ALA A 165 3.21 25.80 -13.07
C ALA A 165 3.46 24.93 -14.32
N ILE A 166 2.78 25.25 -15.41
CA ILE A 166 3.14 24.76 -16.74
C ILE A 166 4.32 25.62 -17.24
N PRO A 167 5.47 25.02 -17.59
CA PRO A 167 6.62 25.72 -18.13
C PRO A 167 6.23 26.47 -19.40
N GLN A 168 6.71 27.70 -19.53
CA GLN A 168 6.47 28.52 -20.72
C GLN A 168 7.33 28.08 -21.90
N ASP A 169 8.51 27.51 -21.64
CA ASP A 169 9.37 26.88 -22.64
C ASP A 169 9.09 25.37 -22.68
N LEU A 170 8.07 25.00 -23.46
CA LEU A 170 7.86 23.60 -23.84
C LEU A 170 9.00 23.18 -24.79
N PRO A 171 9.58 21.98 -24.64
CA PRO A 171 10.65 21.54 -25.54
C PRO A 171 10.17 21.57 -26.99
N TYR A 172 10.95 22.26 -27.83
CA TYR A 172 10.78 22.36 -29.28
C TYR A 172 11.23 21.04 -29.95
N ALA A 173 10.71 19.90 -29.48
CA ALA A 173 10.84 18.64 -30.20
C ALA A 173 9.57 18.47 -31.03
N ASP A 174 9.75 18.07 -32.29
CA ASP A 174 8.73 17.99 -33.34
C ASP A 174 7.31 17.71 -32.82
N SER A 175 6.44 18.69 -33.04
CA SER A 175 5.05 18.74 -32.60
C SER A 175 4.84 18.59 -31.08
N VAL A 176 4.75 19.73 -30.38
CA VAL A 176 3.79 19.84 -29.26
C VAL A 176 2.41 19.65 -29.90
N VAL A 177 2.00 18.39 -30.06
CA VAL A 177 0.59 18.06 -30.18
C VAL A 177 -0.02 18.62 -28.90
N VAL A 178 -0.70 19.76 -28.99
CA VAL A 178 -1.53 20.26 -27.88
C VAL A 178 -2.43 19.09 -27.54
N PHE A 179 -2.14 18.45 -26.41
CA PHE A 179 -2.90 17.30 -25.97
C PHE A 179 -4.22 17.83 -25.43
N VAL A 180 -5.17 18.00 -26.35
CA VAL A 180 -6.58 18.20 -26.02
C VAL A 180 -7.21 16.82 -26.12
N PRO A 181 -7.51 16.16 -24.99
CA PRO A 181 -8.19 14.89 -25.07
C PRO A 181 -9.57 15.13 -25.72
N PRO A 182 -10.05 14.22 -26.57
CA PRO A 182 -11.32 14.43 -27.31
C PRO A 182 -12.54 14.52 -26.39
N LYS A 183 -12.40 14.08 -25.14
CA LYS A 183 -13.34 14.26 -24.03
C LYS A 183 -12.52 14.59 -22.78
N PRO A 184 -13.12 15.15 -21.72
CA PRO A 184 -12.45 15.28 -20.43
C PRO A 184 -12.13 13.91 -19.82
N TYR A 185 -11.10 13.85 -18.98
CA TYR A 185 -10.81 12.69 -18.14
C TYR A 185 -11.56 12.81 -16.81
N THR A 186 -11.93 11.68 -16.22
CA THR A 186 -12.66 11.64 -14.93
C THR A 186 -11.74 11.39 -13.74
N GLY A 187 -10.47 11.07 -13.99
CA GLY A 187 -9.46 10.80 -12.97
C GLY A 187 -8.12 10.39 -13.58
N LEU A 188 -7.13 10.18 -12.73
CA LEU A 188 -5.78 9.75 -13.09
C LEU A 188 -5.43 8.42 -12.41
N VAL A 189 -4.85 7.50 -13.16
CA VAL A 189 -4.32 6.24 -12.65
C VAL A 189 -2.83 6.20 -12.94
N ILE A 190 -2.02 6.12 -11.88
CA ILE A 190 -0.56 5.91 -11.98
C ILE A 190 -0.28 4.43 -11.77
N ASP A 191 0.16 3.73 -12.80
CA ASP A 191 0.67 2.37 -12.68
C ASP A 191 2.13 2.41 -12.22
N ALA A 192 2.33 2.12 -10.93
CA ALA A 192 3.63 2.01 -10.28
C ALA A 192 3.95 0.55 -9.93
N ARG A 193 3.28 -0.44 -10.55
CA ARG A 193 3.61 -1.85 -10.34
C ARG A 193 5.00 -2.19 -10.85
N GLY A 194 5.69 -3.07 -10.13
CA GLY A 194 7.09 -3.41 -10.41
C GLY A 194 8.11 -2.39 -9.91
N THR A 195 7.65 -1.36 -9.20
CA THR A 195 8.52 -0.37 -8.55
C THR A 195 8.60 -0.62 -7.03
N SER A 196 9.43 0.16 -6.34
CA SER A 196 9.55 0.14 -4.87
C SER A 196 8.64 1.15 -4.16
N LEU A 197 7.54 1.58 -4.81
CA LEU A 197 6.65 2.58 -4.23
C LEU A 197 6.05 2.10 -2.91
N ASN A 198 6.29 2.89 -1.85
CA ASN A 198 5.66 2.72 -0.55
C ASN A 198 4.49 3.69 -0.40
N PRO A 199 3.30 3.20 -0.03
CA PRO A 199 2.16 4.07 0.25
C PRO A 199 2.42 5.08 1.38
N SER A 200 1.82 6.27 1.24
CA SER A 200 1.87 7.37 2.21
C SER A 200 0.57 8.18 2.16
N LEU A 201 0.32 9.05 3.14
CA LEU A 201 -0.90 9.88 3.19
C LEU A 201 -0.92 11.01 2.14
N SER A 202 0.26 11.51 1.76
CA SER A 202 0.48 12.65 0.86
C SER A 202 1.64 12.37 -0.11
N PRO A 203 1.52 11.35 -0.97
CA PRO A 203 2.52 11.13 -2.01
C PRO A 203 2.47 12.27 -3.03
N ARG A 204 3.55 12.39 -3.82
CA ARG A 204 3.59 13.32 -4.95
C ARG A 204 3.71 12.59 -6.27
N ILE A 205 3.30 13.29 -7.32
CA ILE A 205 3.73 12.99 -8.69
C ILE A 205 4.72 14.08 -9.06
N ILE A 206 5.92 13.68 -9.44
CA ILE A 206 6.97 14.57 -9.92
C ILE A 206 7.40 14.12 -11.32
N ASP A 207 8.04 15.01 -12.07
CA ASP A 207 8.70 14.59 -13.30
C ASP A 207 10.20 14.32 -13.13
N ASP A 208 10.83 13.81 -14.20
CA ASP A 208 12.27 13.55 -14.32
C ASP A 208 13.19 14.76 -14.07
N SER A 209 12.65 15.99 -14.04
CA SER A 209 13.38 17.22 -13.71
C SER A 209 13.22 17.63 -12.24
N GLY A 210 12.38 16.91 -11.49
CA GLY A 210 12.03 17.22 -10.10
C GLY A 210 10.89 18.24 -9.96
N ARG A 211 10.22 18.62 -11.05
CA ARG A 211 9.04 19.51 -10.99
C ARG A 211 7.87 18.74 -10.39
N VAL A 212 7.20 19.35 -9.41
CA VAL A 212 6.02 18.76 -8.76
C VAL A 212 4.80 18.96 -9.66
N ILE A 213 4.18 17.85 -10.06
CA ILE A 213 2.97 17.80 -10.88
C ILE A 213 1.72 17.73 -10.00
N TYR A 214 1.77 16.93 -8.95
CA TYR A 214 0.64 16.70 -8.05
C TYR A 214 1.11 16.50 -6.61
N THR A 215 0.41 17.11 -5.64
CA THR A 215 0.69 17.00 -4.20
C THR A 215 -0.50 17.50 -3.38
N ALA A 216 -0.58 17.16 -2.09
CA ALA A 216 -1.61 17.65 -1.17
C ALA A 216 -1.71 19.19 -1.10
N GLY A 217 -0.62 19.91 -1.39
CA GLY A 217 -0.62 21.38 -1.42
C GLY A 217 -1.43 21.98 -2.59
N TYR A 218 -1.63 21.23 -3.67
CA TYR A 218 -2.25 21.71 -4.92
C TYR A 218 -3.72 21.30 -5.08
N VAL A 219 -4.25 20.51 -4.14
CA VAL A 219 -5.61 19.97 -4.20
C VAL A 219 -6.53 20.65 -3.19
N ASP A 220 -7.84 20.43 -3.33
CA ASP A 220 -8.78 20.87 -2.33
C ASP A 220 -8.58 20.09 -1.02
N ARG A 221 -8.36 20.83 0.08
CA ARG A 221 -8.10 20.23 1.39
C ARG A 221 -9.28 19.38 1.87
N GLY A 222 -10.51 19.79 1.59
CA GLY A 222 -11.71 19.05 1.98
C GLY A 222 -11.78 17.68 1.32
N TYR A 223 -11.49 17.60 0.03
CA TYR A 223 -11.36 16.32 -0.68
C TYR A 223 -10.18 15.51 -0.15
N ALA A 224 -8.98 16.09 -0.03
CA ALA A 224 -7.80 15.40 0.48
C ALA A 224 -8.03 14.80 1.88
N VAL A 225 -8.73 15.50 2.76
CA VAL A 225 -9.10 15.00 4.10
C VAL A 225 -10.11 13.87 4.00
N ARG A 226 -11.21 14.02 3.25
CA ARG A 226 -12.29 13.03 3.24
C ARG A 226 -11.96 11.76 2.48
N THR A 227 -11.32 11.90 1.32
CA THR A 227 -11.07 10.77 0.42
C THR A 227 -9.62 10.30 0.50
N GLY A 228 -8.68 11.15 0.91
CA GLY A 228 -7.24 10.92 0.81
C GLY A 228 -6.67 11.51 -0.48
N VAL A 229 -5.41 11.96 -0.45
CA VAL A 229 -4.72 12.59 -1.60
C VAL A 229 -4.65 11.65 -2.80
N VAL A 230 -4.40 10.37 -2.56
CA VAL A 230 -4.54 9.29 -3.55
C VAL A 230 -5.27 8.10 -2.91
N ALA A 231 -5.78 7.18 -3.72
CA ALA A 231 -6.06 5.82 -3.26
C ALA A 231 -5.00 4.85 -3.79
N TYR A 232 -4.84 3.74 -3.10
CA TYR A 232 -3.92 2.68 -3.50
C TYR A 232 -4.68 1.42 -3.87
N GLU A 233 -4.36 0.87 -5.04
CA GLU A 233 -4.95 -0.37 -5.56
C GLU A 233 -3.84 -1.36 -5.95
N ARG A 234 -4.17 -2.65 -5.94
CA ARG A 234 -3.25 -3.70 -6.46
C ARG A 234 -3.53 -4.03 -7.92
N ASP A 235 -4.81 -3.98 -8.29
CA ASP A 235 -5.27 -4.37 -9.60
C ASP A 235 -5.58 -3.13 -10.45
N LEU A 236 -4.94 -3.06 -11.61
CA LEU A 236 -5.18 -2.01 -12.59
C LEU A 236 -6.65 -2.02 -13.07
N GLN A 237 -7.25 -3.20 -13.25
CA GLN A 237 -8.64 -3.31 -13.70
C GLN A 237 -9.62 -2.74 -12.69
N GLN A 238 -9.36 -2.94 -11.39
CA GLN A 238 -10.16 -2.35 -10.32
C GLN A 238 -9.94 -0.84 -10.23
N ALA A 239 -8.70 -0.38 -10.38
CA ALA A 239 -8.35 1.03 -10.31
C ALA A 239 -9.09 1.87 -11.35
N VAL A 240 -9.14 1.40 -12.61
CA VAL A 240 -9.71 2.17 -13.74
C VAL A 240 -11.23 2.32 -13.68
N VAL A 241 -11.94 1.46 -12.95
CA VAL A 241 -13.40 1.53 -12.75
C VAL A 241 -13.79 1.88 -11.32
N SER A 242 -12.84 2.30 -10.48
CA SER A 242 -13.12 2.64 -9.09
C SER A 242 -14.06 3.84 -8.97
N ASP A 243 -14.88 3.85 -7.91
CA ASP A 243 -15.80 4.96 -7.63
C ASP A 243 -15.07 6.31 -7.55
N ARG A 244 -13.84 6.32 -7.03
CA ARG A 244 -12.95 7.49 -6.99
C ARG A 244 -12.71 8.11 -8.37
N ILE A 245 -12.56 7.27 -9.39
CA ILE A 245 -12.22 7.68 -10.76
C ILE A 245 -13.49 7.87 -11.63
N GLY A 246 -14.68 7.57 -11.11
CA GLY A 246 -15.97 7.77 -11.80
C GLY A 246 -16.76 6.49 -12.07
N GLY A 247 -16.38 5.36 -11.47
CA GLY A 247 -17.13 4.12 -11.54
C GLY A 247 -17.20 3.53 -12.96
N GLN A 248 -18.37 3.02 -13.32
CA GLN A 248 -18.62 2.41 -14.64
C GLN A 248 -18.56 3.40 -15.82
N THR A 249 -18.67 4.70 -15.54
CA THR A 249 -18.56 5.76 -16.55
C THR A 249 -17.16 6.41 -16.57
N ALA A 250 -16.22 5.82 -15.83
CA ALA A 250 -14.88 6.33 -15.72
C ALA A 250 -14.18 6.40 -17.09
N ARG A 251 -13.47 7.50 -17.30
CA ARG A 251 -12.48 7.68 -18.35
C ARG A 251 -11.18 8.11 -17.69
N PRO A 252 -10.40 7.16 -17.15
CA PRO A 252 -9.12 7.47 -16.52
C PRO A 252 -8.09 7.92 -17.54
N PHE A 253 -7.24 8.85 -17.14
CA PHE A 253 -5.94 9.03 -17.77
C PHE A 253 -4.97 8.03 -17.15
N LEU A 254 -4.59 6.99 -17.89
CA LEU A 254 -3.63 6.00 -17.44
C LEU A 254 -2.20 6.44 -17.76
N VAL A 255 -1.33 6.43 -16.76
CA VAL A 255 0.07 6.82 -16.87
C VAL A 255 0.95 5.81 -16.13
N GLN A 256 2.03 5.36 -16.76
CA GLN A 256 3.02 4.51 -16.10
C GLN A 256 4.08 5.37 -15.39
N ALA A 257 4.41 5.02 -14.14
CA ALA A 257 5.55 5.60 -13.45
C ALA A 257 6.85 5.06 -14.04
N ILE A 258 7.82 5.95 -14.31
CA ILE A 258 9.13 5.57 -14.85
C ILE A 258 10.15 5.29 -13.75
N ASP A 259 9.96 5.86 -12.57
CA ASP A 259 10.82 5.71 -11.40
C ASP A 259 10.07 6.14 -10.13
N ILE A 260 10.66 5.92 -8.96
CA ILE A 260 10.15 6.33 -7.65
C ILE A 260 11.18 7.21 -6.94
N SER A 261 10.71 8.24 -6.25
CA SER A 261 11.56 9.20 -5.54
C SER A 261 11.15 9.36 -4.08
N GLY A 262 12.00 10.06 -3.32
CA GLY A 262 11.83 10.30 -1.90
C GLY A 262 12.63 9.33 -1.02
N LEU A 263 12.94 9.74 0.21
CA LEU A 263 13.68 8.91 1.16
C LEU A 263 12.90 7.65 1.54
N TYR A 264 11.58 7.77 1.60
CA TYR A 264 10.67 6.66 1.88
C TYR A 264 10.06 6.02 0.62
N ASN A 265 10.51 6.40 -0.58
CA ASN A 265 10.00 5.89 -1.86
C ASN A 265 8.49 6.08 -2.06
N SER A 266 7.94 7.24 -1.72
CA SER A 266 6.49 7.48 -1.82
C SER A 266 6.07 8.33 -3.03
N ASP A 267 7.01 8.93 -3.75
CA ASP A 267 6.72 9.84 -4.84
C ASP A 267 6.87 9.13 -6.20
N ALA A 268 5.84 9.19 -7.04
CA ALA A 268 5.89 8.64 -8.38
C ALA A 268 6.57 9.62 -9.35
N VAL A 269 7.49 9.12 -10.18
CA VAL A 269 8.18 9.89 -11.21
C VAL A 269 7.59 9.58 -12.57
N VAL A 270 7.32 10.62 -13.36
CA VAL A 270 6.90 10.54 -14.77
C VAL A 270 7.87 11.32 -15.67
N THR A 271 7.77 11.17 -16.98
CA THR A 271 8.55 12.02 -17.90
C THR A 271 8.06 13.47 -17.86
N ARG A 272 8.93 14.42 -18.22
CA ARG A 272 8.55 15.85 -18.31
C ARG A 272 7.34 16.10 -19.19
N ASP A 273 7.28 15.46 -20.36
CA ASP A 273 6.17 15.61 -21.31
C ASP A 273 4.87 15.04 -20.73
N MET A 274 4.94 13.89 -20.05
CA MET A 274 3.79 13.28 -19.39
C MET A 274 3.28 14.15 -18.24
N GLY A 275 4.18 14.72 -17.43
CA GLY A 275 3.83 15.67 -16.38
C GLY A 275 3.03 16.87 -16.92
N THR A 276 3.44 17.41 -18.08
CA THR A 276 2.69 18.47 -18.76
C THR A 276 1.30 18.00 -19.22
N ARG A 277 1.19 16.80 -19.81
CA ARG A 277 -0.11 16.23 -20.24
C ARG A 277 -1.06 16.01 -19.07
N ILE A 278 -0.55 15.56 -17.91
CA ILE A 278 -1.36 15.39 -16.69
C ILE A 278 -1.95 16.73 -16.25
N LEU A 279 -1.14 17.80 -16.21
CA LEU A 279 -1.61 19.13 -15.85
C LEU A 279 -2.65 19.65 -16.85
N MET A 280 -2.42 19.49 -18.15
CA MET A 280 -3.39 19.90 -19.18
C MET A 280 -4.72 19.15 -19.04
N ALA A 281 -4.67 17.84 -18.82
CA ALA A 281 -5.88 17.02 -18.59
C ALA A 281 -6.66 17.49 -17.34
N GLY A 282 -5.96 17.82 -16.25
CA GLY A 282 -6.56 18.31 -15.01
C GLY A 282 -7.05 19.76 -15.04
N MET A 283 -6.66 20.55 -16.04
CA MET A 283 -7.23 21.89 -16.26
C MET A 283 -8.60 21.83 -16.93
N GLU A 284 -8.87 20.79 -17.73
CA GLU A 284 -10.14 20.63 -18.44
C GLU A 284 -11.21 19.94 -17.58
N ALA A 285 -10.79 19.19 -16.56
CA ALA A 285 -11.64 18.63 -15.54
C ALA A 285 -10.96 18.71 -14.18
N ASP A 286 -11.67 19.22 -13.16
CA ASP A 286 -11.19 19.44 -11.78
C ASP A 286 -10.82 18.14 -11.01
N PHE A 287 -10.62 17.01 -11.72
CA PHE A 287 -10.37 15.70 -11.14
C PHE A 287 -9.08 15.67 -10.31
N LEU A 288 -8.05 16.46 -10.66
CA LEU A 288 -6.83 16.57 -9.85
C LEU A 288 -7.13 17.27 -8.53
N THR A 289 -7.80 18.43 -8.56
CA THR A 289 -8.15 19.18 -7.35
C THR A 289 -9.13 18.44 -6.45
N GLU A 290 -9.96 17.55 -7.01
CA GLU A 290 -10.88 16.66 -6.29
C GLU A 290 -10.23 15.35 -5.79
N CYS A 291 -8.91 15.21 -5.93
CA CYS A 291 -8.15 14.02 -5.54
C CYS A 291 -8.61 12.73 -6.25
N ARG A 292 -9.08 12.80 -7.50
CA ARG A 292 -9.44 11.60 -8.28
C ARG A 292 -8.20 10.96 -8.89
N VAL A 293 -7.33 10.48 -8.01
CA VAL A 293 -6.03 9.89 -8.36
C VAL A 293 -5.88 8.55 -7.64
N VAL A 294 -5.53 7.51 -8.41
CA VAL A 294 -5.25 6.16 -7.90
C VAL A 294 -3.83 5.76 -8.27
N PHE A 295 -3.08 5.23 -7.30
CA PHE A 295 -1.79 4.60 -7.51
C PHE A 295 -1.97 3.09 -7.50
N VAL A 296 -1.58 2.42 -8.57
CA VAL A 296 -1.55 0.97 -8.64
C VAL A 296 -0.15 0.51 -8.24
N VAL A 297 -0.08 -0.31 -7.20
CA VAL A 297 1.18 -0.77 -6.60
C VAL A 297 1.18 -2.29 -6.47
N GLY A 298 2.38 -2.87 -6.39
CA GLY A 298 2.55 -4.32 -6.29
C GLY A 298 3.51 -4.85 -7.35
N PRO A 299 3.61 -6.18 -7.52
CA PRO A 299 4.54 -6.78 -8.45
C PRO A 299 4.19 -6.43 -9.90
N LYS A 300 5.23 -6.35 -10.74
CA LYS A 300 5.03 -6.17 -12.19
C LYS A 300 4.19 -7.35 -12.71
N PRO A 301 3.07 -7.10 -13.42
CA PRO A 301 2.31 -8.20 -14.01
C PRO A 301 3.20 -9.00 -14.96
N ALA A 302 3.03 -10.32 -14.95
CA ALA A 302 3.71 -11.18 -15.91
C ALA A 302 3.36 -10.73 -17.34
N PRO A 303 4.32 -10.77 -18.28
CA PRO A 303 3.99 -10.53 -19.68
C PRO A 303 2.89 -11.51 -20.10
N PRO A 304 1.92 -11.08 -20.92
CA PRO A 304 0.89 -11.99 -21.40
C PRO A 304 1.58 -13.19 -22.07
N PRO A 305 1.06 -14.42 -21.89
CA PRO A 305 1.58 -15.57 -22.60
C PRO A 305 1.56 -15.24 -24.10
N PRO A 306 2.59 -15.64 -24.87
CA PRO A 306 2.57 -15.43 -26.31
C PRO A 306 1.28 -16.03 -26.85
N ILE A 307 0.46 -15.19 -27.47
CA ILE A 307 -0.75 -15.63 -28.16
C ILE A 307 -0.26 -16.66 -29.18
N ALA A 308 -0.69 -17.91 -29.02
CA ALA A 308 -0.47 -18.92 -30.03
C ALA A 308 -1.27 -18.48 -31.26
N VAL A 309 -0.63 -17.73 -32.14
CA VAL A 309 -1.15 -17.48 -33.49
C VAL A 309 -1.06 -18.83 -34.17
N PHE A 310 -2.16 -19.59 -34.11
CA PHE A 310 -2.35 -20.71 -35.01
C PHE A 310 -2.39 -20.13 -36.42
N SER A 311 -1.23 -20.09 -37.06
CA SER A 311 -1.11 -19.97 -38.50
C SER A 311 -1.78 -21.20 -39.09
N GLU A 312 -3.09 -21.16 -39.33
CA GLU A 312 -3.68 -22.03 -40.31
C GLU A 312 -2.92 -21.81 -41.61
N ALA A 313 -2.29 -22.88 -42.11
CA ALA A 313 -1.55 -22.86 -43.36
C ALA A 313 -2.54 -22.62 -44.50
N THR A 314 -2.83 -21.35 -44.78
CA THR A 314 -3.40 -20.96 -46.05
C THR A 314 -2.27 -21.02 -47.07
N THR A 315 -2.24 -22.11 -47.83
CA THR A 315 -1.47 -22.19 -49.07
C THR A 315 -2.02 -21.13 -50.02
N GLY A 316 -1.45 -19.93 -49.97
CA GLY A 316 -1.84 -18.76 -50.74
C GLY A 316 -0.58 -18.07 -51.27
N ASP A 317 -0.48 -18.07 -52.59
CA ASP A 317 0.60 -17.55 -53.42
C ASP A 317 0.72 -16.00 -53.37
N SER A 318 1.91 -15.52 -53.78
CA SER A 318 2.28 -14.18 -54.24
C SER A 318 2.74 -13.09 -53.23
N THR A 319 4.07 -12.86 -53.31
CA THR A 319 4.78 -11.57 -53.46
C THR A 319 4.11 -10.25 -53.06
N LEU A 320 4.79 -9.49 -52.17
CA LEU A 320 5.17 -8.05 -52.26
C LEU A 320 5.13 -7.37 -50.88
N GLY A 321 6.11 -6.51 -50.59
CA GLY A 321 5.90 -5.34 -49.72
C GLY A 321 6.69 -5.31 -48.42
N ASP A 322 7.94 -4.88 -48.52
CA ASP A 322 8.72 -4.30 -47.43
C ASP A 322 8.07 -2.97 -46.97
N SER A 323 7.69 -2.84 -45.69
CA SER A 323 7.53 -1.54 -45.02
C SER A 323 7.37 -1.63 -43.50
N MET A 324 8.36 -1.04 -42.81
CA MET A 324 8.24 -0.17 -41.63
C MET A 324 7.46 -0.69 -40.40
N LEU A 325 8.19 -1.32 -39.47
CA LEU A 325 7.80 -1.42 -38.06
C LEU A 325 8.01 -0.06 -37.38
N GLY A 326 6.94 0.74 -37.28
CA GLY A 326 6.87 1.87 -36.36
C GLY A 326 6.55 1.37 -34.95
N GLU A 327 7.37 1.72 -33.97
CA GLU A 327 7.09 1.49 -32.55
C GLU A 327 5.80 2.21 -32.15
N ALA A 328 4.75 1.44 -31.83
CA ALA A 328 3.51 1.98 -31.30
C ALA A 328 3.73 2.51 -29.88
N GLN A 329 3.65 3.83 -29.70
CA GLN A 329 3.57 4.43 -28.37
C GLN A 329 2.24 4.04 -27.69
N PRO A 330 2.21 3.81 -26.37
CA PRO A 330 0.99 3.43 -25.69
C PRO A 330 0.10 4.67 -25.51
N THR A 331 -0.78 4.91 -26.47
CA THR A 331 -1.85 5.90 -26.37
C THR A 331 -3.18 5.25 -26.72
N GLY A 332 -4.14 5.27 -25.79
CA GLY A 332 -5.55 4.96 -26.06
C GLY A 332 -5.90 3.47 -26.20
N ASP A 333 -5.26 2.76 -27.11
CA ASP A 333 -5.65 1.39 -27.54
C ASP A 333 -5.61 0.35 -26.42
N PHE A 334 -4.71 0.51 -25.44
CA PHE A 334 -4.57 -0.45 -24.36
C PHE A 334 -5.79 -0.47 -23.42
N LEU A 335 -6.44 0.68 -23.19
CA LEU A 335 -7.64 0.75 -22.34
C LEU A 335 -8.85 0.09 -23.02
N ASP A 336 -9.02 0.32 -24.32
CA ASP A 336 -10.08 -0.33 -25.09
C ASP A 336 -9.86 -1.84 -25.12
N SER A 337 -8.61 -2.31 -25.27
CA SER A 337 -8.29 -3.74 -25.20
C SER A 337 -8.57 -4.40 -23.84
N ILE A 338 -8.39 -3.68 -22.73
CA ILE A 338 -8.70 -4.19 -21.37
C ILE A 338 -10.22 -4.27 -21.17
N LEU A 339 -10.94 -3.22 -21.57
CA LEU A 339 -12.40 -3.16 -21.43
C LEU A 339 -13.08 -4.21 -22.33
N GLU A 340 -12.58 -4.40 -23.56
CA GLU A 340 -13.04 -5.46 -24.47
C GLU A 340 -12.75 -6.86 -23.93
N ALA A 341 -11.55 -7.09 -23.37
CA ALA A 341 -11.21 -8.39 -22.77
C ALA A 341 -12.13 -8.77 -21.60
N ARG A 342 -12.58 -7.78 -20.80
CA ARG A 342 -13.57 -7.99 -19.74
C ARG A 342 -14.97 -8.25 -20.29
N ALA A 343 -15.42 -7.47 -21.26
CA ALA A 343 -16.70 -7.68 -21.93
C ALA A 343 -16.79 -9.09 -22.54
N LEU A 344 -15.67 -9.62 -23.06
CA LEU A 344 -15.59 -10.98 -23.57
C LEU A 344 -15.64 -12.03 -22.44
N ALA A 345 -14.94 -11.79 -21.32
CA ALA A 345 -14.96 -12.68 -20.16
C ALA A 345 -16.36 -12.80 -19.51
N ASP A 346 -17.12 -11.71 -19.46
CA ASP A 346 -18.49 -11.69 -18.94
C ASP A 346 -19.51 -12.40 -19.87
N THR A 347 -19.13 -12.72 -21.11
CA THR A 347 -19.96 -13.49 -22.06
C THR A 347 -19.70 -15.00 -22.06
N LEU A 348 -18.68 -15.45 -21.32
CA LEU A 348 -18.44 -16.88 -21.17
C LEU A 348 -19.43 -17.46 -20.15
N PRO A 349 -20.22 -18.50 -20.49
CA PRO A 349 -21.10 -19.13 -19.54
C PRO A 349 -20.27 -19.76 -18.41
N ALA A 350 -20.66 -19.51 -17.16
CA ALA A 350 -20.06 -20.15 -16.00
C ALA A 350 -20.09 -21.67 -16.19
N GLU A 351 -18.92 -22.31 -16.14
CA GLU A 351 -18.83 -23.77 -16.12
C GLU A 351 -19.70 -24.30 -14.97
N ALA A 352 -20.67 -25.14 -15.33
CA ALA A 352 -21.54 -25.80 -14.37
C ALA A 352 -20.71 -26.73 -13.46
N PRO A 353 -21.06 -26.88 -12.17
CA PRO A 353 -20.31 -27.74 -11.27
C PRO A 353 -20.42 -29.21 -11.72
N GLU A 354 -19.28 -29.91 -11.78
CA GLU A 354 -19.21 -31.35 -12.04
C GLU A 354 -20.08 -32.11 -11.04
N GLU A 355 -21.15 -32.72 -11.54
CA GLU A 355 -22.00 -33.65 -10.81
C GLU A 355 -21.24 -34.97 -10.66
N THR A 356 -20.75 -35.26 -9.45
CA THR A 356 -20.10 -36.52 -9.10
C THR A 356 -21.04 -37.69 -9.33
N ALA A 357 -20.72 -38.52 -10.33
CA ALA A 357 -21.34 -39.81 -10.56
C ALA A 357 -21.02 -40.77 -9.40
N ALA A 358 -22.02 -41.07 -8.58
CA ALA A 358 -22.02 -42.24 -7.71
C ALA A 358 -22.47 -43.45 -8.53
N GLU A 359 -21.52 -44.28 -8.95
CA GLU A 359 -21.79 -45.59 -9.58
C GLU A 359 -21.88 -46.68 -8.50
N ILE A 360 -22.96 -47.45 -8.61
CA ILE A 360 -23.32 -48.62 -7.80
C ILE A 360 -22.66 -49.86 -8.43
N VAL A 361 -21.80 -50.56 -7.68
CA VAL A 361 -21.48 -52.01 -7.77
C VAL A 361 -20.87 -52.36 -6.39
N GLU A 362 -21.28 -53.33 -5.57
CA GLU A 362 -22.10 -54.55 -5.63
C GLU A 362 -22.75 -54.78 -4.25
#